data_AF-A0A1J7C5E3-F1
#
_entry.id   AF-A0A1J7C5E3-F1
#
_cell.length_a   1.000
_cell.length_b   1.000
_cell.length_c   1.000
_cell.angle_alpha   90.00
_cell.angle_beta   90.00
_cell.angle_gamma   90.00
#
_symmetry.space_group_name_H-M   'P 1'
#
loop_
_entity.id
_entity.type
_entity.pdbx_description
1 polymer ?
#
loop_
_entity_poly.entity_id
_entity_poly.type
_entity_poly.pdbx_seq_one_letter_code
_entity_poly.pdbx_strand_id
1 'polypeptide(L)'
;MHRQRGFTLMELMVVISIIAILSAIALPGYQRYLDRAALTDMLRIASPYRLAVELCAMQQGDIDGCHTGQQGIPASHRSRYVSGVSVRQGEISLTGRH
;
A
#
# COMPACT_ATOMS: atom_id res chain seq x y z
N MET A 1 -47.73 -29.39 19.39
CA MET A 1 -46.83 -28.34 19.89
C MET A 1 -45.41 -28.62 19.41
N HIS A 2 -44.90 -27.83 18.48
CA HIS A 2 -43.52 -27.95 17.99
C HIS A 2 -42.59 -27.35 19.06
N ARG A 3 -41.77 -28.18 19.70
CA ARG A 3 -40.85 -27.76 20.76
C ARG A 3 -39.70 -27.01 20.09
N GLN A 4 -39.74 -25.68 20.08
CA GLN A 4 -38.63 -24.85 19.60
C GLN A 4 -37.39 -25.15 20.46
N ARG A 5 -36.43 -25.88 19.90
CA ARG A 5 -35.11 -26.08 20.50
C ARG A 5 -34.30 -24.82 20.22
N GLY A 6 -34.28 -23.89 21.16
CA GLY A 6 -33.41 -22.72 21.10
C GLY A 6 -31.94 -23.13 21.22
N PHE A 7 -31.05 -22.31 20.65
CA PHE A 7 -29.59 -22.45 20.80
C PHE A 7 -29.19 -22.35 22.27
N THR A 8 -28.27 -23.19 22.73
CA THR A 8 -27.77 -23.12 24.10
C THR A 8 -26.69 -22.04 24.22
N LEU A 9 -26.61 -21.42 25.41
CA LEU A 9 -25.57 -20.42 25.71
C LEU A 9 -24.16 -21.04 25.60
N MET A 10 -24.03 -22.32 25.95
CA MET A 10 -22.78 -23.07 25.83
C MET A 10 -22.36 -23.28 24.37
N GLU A 11 -23.28 -23.59 23.46
CA GLU A 11 -22.97 -23.69 22.03
C GLU A 11 -22.47 -22.37 21.47
N LEU A 12 -23.07 -21.25 21.87
CA LEU A 12 -22.63 -19.91 21.46
C LEU A 12 -21.20 -19.63 21.96
N MET A 13 -20.90 -19.94 23.21
CA MET A 13 -19.57 -19.68 23.80
C MET A 13 -18.45 -20.47 23.10
N VAL A 14 -18.71 -21.74 22.74
CA VAL A 14 -17.74 -22.54 22.00
C VAL A 14 -17.48 -21.94 20.61
N VAL A 15 -18.53 -21.50 19.90
CA VAL A 15 -18.39 -20.86 18.58
C VAL A 15 -17.55 -19.58 18.66
N ILE A 16 -17.83 -18.70 19.64
CA ILE A 16 -17.06 -17.47 19.84
C ILE A 16 -15.60 -17.78 20.14
N SER A 17 -15.34 -18.82 20.94
CA SER A 17 -13.98 -19.23 21.31
C SER A 17 -13.17 -19.67 20.08
N ILE A 18 -13.79 -20.44 19.18
CA ILE A 18 -13.16 -20.86 17.92
C ILE A 18 -12.90 -19.65 17.01
N ILE A 19 -13.88 -18.74 16.86
CA ILE A 19 -13.73 -17.51 16.05
C ILE A 19 -12.60 -16.63 16.59
N ALA A 20 -12.46 -16.50 17.91
CA ALA A 20 -11.40 -15.70 18.52
C ALA A 20 -10.00 -16.24 18.18
N ILE A 21 -9.80 -17.56 18.28
CA ILE A 21 -8.51 -18.21 17.94
C ILE A 21 -8.20 -18.02 16.46
N LEU A 22 -9.17 -18.26 15.57
CA LEU A 22 -8.96 -18.11 14.12
C LEU A 22 -8.66 -16.65 13.74
N SER A 23 -9.39 -15.69 14.32
CA SER A 23 -9.22 -14.26 14.02
C SER A 23 -7.85 -13.75 14.46
N ALA A 24 -7.33 -14.23 15.59
CA ALA A 24 -6.01 -13.83 16.09
C ALA A 24 -4.88 -14.17 15.10
N ILE A 25 -5.02 -15.26 14.32
CA ILE A 25 -4.03 -15.67 13.31
C ILE A 25 -4.34 -15.02 11.95
N ALA A 26 -5.63 -14.93 11.58
CA ALA A 26 -6.04 -14.45 10.27
C ALA A 26 -5.84 -12.93 10.09
N LEU A 27 -6.13 -12.13 11.11
CA LEU A 27 -6.02 -10.66 11.06
C LEU A 27 -4.61 -10.16 10.70
N PRO A 28 -3.52 -10.57 11.38
CA PRO A 28 -2.18 -10.11 11.01
C PRO A 28 -1.76 -10.60 9.62
N GLY A 29 -2.23 -11.78 9.18
CA GLY A 29 -2.02 -12.27 7.82
C GLY A 29 -2.69 -11.39 6.77
N TYR A 30 -3.94 -10.99 7.01
CA TYR A 30 -4.70 -10.11 6.13
C TYR A 30 -4.09 -8.69 6.06
N GLN A 31 -3.66 -8.14 7.20
CA GLN A 31 -2.96 -6.84 7.23
C GLN A 31 -1.71 -6.85 6.36
N ARG A 32 -0.86 -7.88 6.49
CA ARG A 32 0.34 -8.02 5.64
C ARG A 32 0.01 -8.13 4.15
N TYR A 33 -1.12 -8.74 3.80
CA TYR A 33 -1.58 -8.79 2.41
C TYR A 33 -1.96 -7.40 1.88
N LEU A 34 -2.68 -6.61 2.68
CA LEU A 34 -3.00 -5.22 2.34
C LEU A 34 -1.75 -4.35 2.23
N ASP A 35 -0.77 -4.51 3.13
CA ASP A 35 0.50 -3.79 3.06
C ASP A 35 1.28 -4.13 1.78
N ARG A 36 1.30 -5.42 1.39
CA ARG A 36 1.92 -5.83 0.12
C ARG A 36 1.19 -5.22 -1.08
N ALA A 37 -0.14 -5.18 -1.06
CA ALA A 37 -0.92 -4.53 -2.11
C ALA A 37 -0.68 -3.01 -2.17
N ALA A 38 -0.47 -2.36 -1.02
CA ALA A 38 -0.08 -0.95 -0.97
C ALA A 38 1.30 -0.75 -1.62
N LEU A 39 2.29 -1.57 -1.27
CA LEU A 39 3.63 -1.51 -1.86
C LEU A 39 3.63 -1.76 -3.37
N THR A 40 2.81 -2.69 -3.89
CA THR A 40 2.70 -2.89 -5.33
C THR A 40 2.11 -1.68 -6.06
N ASP A 41 1.13 -0.98 -5.46
CA ASP A 41 0.63 0.29 -6.03
C ASP A 41 1.71 1.38 -5.98
N MET A 42 2.51 1.46 -4.90
CA MET A 42 3.64 2.40 -4.83
C MET A 42 4.67 2.14 -5.94
N LEU A 43 5.03 0.88 -6.19
CA LEU A 43 5.95 0.50 -7.26
C LEU A 43 5.39 0.84 -8.65
N ARG A 44 4.09 0.64 -8.84
CA ARG A 44 3.41 1.01 -10.09
C ARG A 44 3.48 2.52 -10.34
N ILE A 45 3.34 3.32 -9.29
CA ILE A 45 3.48 4.78 -9.36
C ILE A 45 4.94 5.19 -9.58
N ALA A 46 5.91 4.45 -9.02
CA ALA A 46 7.34 4.75 -9.14
C ALA A 46 7.88 4.54 -10.58
N SER A 47 7.39 3.53 -11.29
CA SER A 47 7.84 3.16 -12.64
C SER A 47 7.94 4.33 -13.64
N PRO A 48 6.90 5.17 -13.83
CA PRO A 48 7.00 6.32 -14.73
C PRO A 48 7.98 7.41 -14.26
N TYR A 49 8.18 7.59 -12.94
CA TYR A 49 9.16 8.54 -12.43
C TYR A 49 10.58 8.07 -12.70
N ARG A 50 10.84 6.76 -12.59
CA ARG A 50 12.14 6.17 -12.95
C ARG A 50 12.47 6.47 -14.41
N LEU A 51 11.53 6.21 -15.32
CA LEU A 51 11.73 6.52 -16.73
C LEU A 51 11.98 8.02 -16.96
N ALA A 52 11.23 8.90 -16.29
CA ALA A 52 11.41 10.34 -16.42
C ALA A 52 12.78 10.82 -15.90
N VAL A 53 13.27 10.24 -14.80
CA VAL A 53 14.62 10.51 -14.28
C VAL A 53 15.69 10.00 -15.24
N GLU A 54 15.53 8.80 -15.79
CA GLU A 54 16.46 8.24 -16.80
C GLU A 54 16.54 9.17 -18.03
N LEU A 55 15.40 9.66 -18.53
CA LEU A 55 15.35 10.63 -19.64
C LEU A 55 16.03 11.97 -19.28
N CYS A 56 15.74 12.50 -18.09
CA CYS A 56 16.37 13.73 -17.60
C CYS A 56 17.90 13.60 -17.50
N ALA A 57 18.38 12.48 -16.95
CA ALA A 57 19.82 12.19 -16.85
C ALA A 57 20.49 12.12 -18.23
N MET A 58 19.83 11.50 -19.22
CA MET A 58 20.35 11.44 -20.58
C MET A 58 20.39 12.81 -21.27
N GLN A 59 19.44 13.70 -20.99
CA GLN A 59 19.40 15.04 -21.57
C GLN A 59 20.43 15.99 -20.94
N GLN A 60 20.60 15.91 -19.63
CA GLN A 60 21.41 16.86 -18.87
C GLN A 60 22.85 16.37 -18.66
N GLY A 61 23.10 15.07 -18.87
CA GLY A 61 24.40 14.43 -18.64
C GLY A 61 24.72 14.18 -17.16
N ASP A 62 23.80 14.52 -16.26
CA ASP A 62 23.89 14.36 -14.82
C ASP A 62 22.49 14.28 -14.19
N ILE A 63 22.39 13.82 -12.94
CA ILE A 63 21.14 13.69 -12.18
C ILE A 63 20.83 14.88 -11.26
N ASP A 64 21.80 15.76 -11.02
CA ASP A 64 21.66 16.89 -10.08
C ASP A 64 20.52 17.84 -10.44
N GLY A 65 20.23 18.04 -11.73
CA GLY A 65 19.12 18.87 -12.21
C GLY A 65 17.76 18.17 -12.24
N CYS A 66 17.70 16.86 -11.92
CA CYS A 66 16.50 16.06 -12.05
C CYS A 66 15.65 16.15 -10.78
N HIS A 67 14.75 17.13 -10.77
CA HIS A 67 13.82 17.40 -9.68
C HIS A 67 12.36 17.21 -10.09
N THR A 68 11.51 17.01 -9.09
CA THR A 68 10.04 16.93 -9.26
C THR A 68 9.50 18.12 -10.05
N GLY A 69 8.72 17.86 -11.10
CA GLY A 69 8.11 18.93 -11.91
C GLY A 69 9.07 19.64 -12.87
N GLN A 70 10.33 19.20 -12.98
CA GLN A 70 11.32 19.74 -13.92
C GLN A 70 11.71 18.68 -14.95
N GLN A 71 12.18 19.14 -16.12
CA GLN A 71 12.75 18.26 -17.17
C GLN A 71 11.85 17.05 -17.54
N GLY A 72 10.53 17.26 -17.59
CA GLY A 72 9.57 16.22 -17.94
C GLY A 72 9.21 15.25 -16.80
N ILE A 73 9.80 15.39 -15.62
CA ILE A 73 9.42 14.63 -14.42
C ILE A 73 8.06 15.14 -13.92
N PRO A 74 7.04 14.27 -13.81
CA PRO A 74 5.72 14.68 -13.33
C PRO A 74 5.76 15.35 -11.96
N ALA A 75 4.81 16.26 -11.71
CA ALA A 75 4.58 16.79 -10.37
C ALA A 75 4.07 15.68 -9.43
N SER A 76 4.25 15.87 -8.11
CA SER A 76 3.85 14.89 -7.08
C SER A 76 2.43 14.38 -7.30
N HIS A 77 2.31 13.08 -7.55
CA HIS A 77 1.03 12.39 -7.68
C HIS A 77 0.59 11.78 -6.33
N ARG A 78 -0.72 11.73 -6.07
CA ARG A 78 -1.28 11.12 -4.85
C ARG A 78 -2.22 9.98 -5.23
N SER A 79 -2.19 8.89 -4.48
CA SER A 79 -3.11 7.76 -4.64
C SER A 79 -3.78 7.40 -3.30
N ARG A 80 -4.51 6.29 -3.30
CA ARG A 80 -5.05 5.71 -2.06
C ARG A 80 -3.94 5.35 -1.07
N TYR A 81 -2.82 4.82 -1.54
CA TYR A 81 -1.71 4.34 -0.71
C TYR A 81 -0.50 5.29 -0.70
N VAL A 82 -0.43 6.26 -1.63
CA VAL A 82 0.67 7.24 -1.73
C VAL A 82 0.18 8.63 -1.34
N SER A 83 0.79 9.23 -0.32
CA SER A 83 0.51 10.60 0.14
C SER A 83 1.31 11.67 -0.62
N GLY A 84 2.44 11.29 -1.21
CA GLY A 84 3.24 12.16 -2.08
C GLY A 84 4.40 11.44 -2.76
N VAL A 85 4.88 12.04 -3.86
CA VAL A 85 6.09 11.59 -4.57
C VAL A 85 7.01 12.79 -4.75
N SER A 86 8.29 12.61 -4.45
CA SER A 86 9.29 13.63 -4.71
C SER A 86 10.54 13.03 -5.33
N VAL A 87 11.04 13.69 -6.36
CA VAL A 87 12.34 13.43 -6.97
C VAL A 87 13.31 14.56 -6.59
N ARG A 88 14.48 14.19 -6.07
CA ARG A 88 15.58 15.11 -5.75
C ARG A 88 16.90 14.54 -6.25
N GLN A 89 17.55 15.22 -7.19
CA GLN A 89 18.83 14.79 -7.75
C GLN A 89 18.81 13.33 -8.23
N GLY A 90 17.71 12.92 -8.87
CA GLY A 90 17.47 11.54 -9.29
C GLY A 90 17.02 10.55 -8.22
N GLU A 91 17.05 10.90 -6.92
CA GLU A 91 16.46 10.07 -5.86
C GLU A 91 14.93 10.17 -5.90
N ILE A 92 14.25 9.03 -6.04
CA ILE A 92 12.78 8.94 -6.06
C ILE A 92 12.31 8.51 -4.67
N SER A 93 11.69 9.44 -3.95
CA SER A 93 11.09 9.20 -2.63
C SER A 93 9.56 9.16 -2.73
N LEU A 94 8.97 8.07 -2.25
CA LEU A 94 7.53 7.83 -2.18
C LEU A 94 7.11 7.86 -0.71
N THR A 95 6.15 8.70 -0.37
CA THR A 95 5.59 8.73 0.99
C THR A 95 4.28 7.95 1.01
N GLY A 96 4.22 6.91 1.85
CA GLY A 96 3.00 6.14 2.06
C GLY A 96 1.92 6.91 2.81
N ARG A 97 0.67 6.48 2.66
CA ARG A 97 -0.46 6.88 3.50
C ARG A 97 -0.85 5.67 4.34
N HIS A 98 -0.87 5.84 5.66
CA HIS A 98 -1.45 4.87 6.60
C HIS A 98 -2.96 5.11 6.74
#